data_AF-A0A7W0K3T1-F1
#
_entry.id   AF-A0A7W0K3T1-F1
#
_cell.length_a   1.000
_cell.length_b   1.000
_cell.length_c   1.000
_cell.angle_alpha   90.00
_cell.angle_beta   90.00
_cell.angle_gamma   90.00
#
_symmetry.space_group_name_H-M   'P 1'
#
loop_
_entity.id
_entity.type
_entity.pdbx_description
1 polymer ?
#
loop_
_entity_poly.entity_id
_entity_poly.type
_entity_poly.pdbx_seq_one_letter_code
_entity_poly.pdbx_strand_id
1 'polypeptide(L)'
;PTDEANPLGSSMVRTEPGAPLTSASGNRNGYVMEITERLDDAAATRFRWVLFLVCGDPEAPETYFGGYPKDQVSPISCPDNVAFDKMGNLWISTDGNQLGSNDGLFVVPVEGSERGHVRQFLTVPVGAETCGPLIKGDSVFTAVQHPGEIDGATFDNPASTWPHTDPFPRPSVICTYRIDG
;
A
#
# COMPACT_ATOMS: atom_id res chain seq x y z
N PRO A 1 10.18 5.53 -14.82
CA PRO A 1 9.46 4.67 -15.77
C PRO A 1 8.04 4.43 -15.28
N THR A 2 7.10 4.27 -16.19
CA THR A 2 5.79 3.67 -15.88
C THR A 2 5.97 2.18 -15.70
N ASP A 3 5.21 1.58 -14.79
CA ASP A 3 5.15 0.13 -14.54
C ASP A 3 3.68 -0.31 -14.42
N GLU A 4 3.44 -1.58 -14.12
CA GLU A 4 2.07 -2.11 -13.95
C GLU A 4 1.30 -1.37 -12.84
N ALA A 5 1.95 -1.16 -11.70
CA ALA A 5 1.38 -0.42 -10.56
C ALA A 5 1.18 1.09 -10.84
N ASN A 6 2.03 1.68 -11.70
CA ASN A 6 2.04 3.11 -12.03
C ASN A 6 2.06 3.33 -13.55
N PRO A 7 0.95 3.08 -14.25
CA PRO A 7 0.90 3.12 -15.71
C PRO A 7 0.96 4.54 -16.30
N LEU A 8 0.80 5.58 -15.46
CA LEU A 8 0.77 6.99 -15.87
C LEU A 8 2.02 7.74 -15.40
N GLY A 9 2.92 8.05 -16.33
CA GLY A 9 4.15 8.80 -16.06
C GLY A 9 3.93 10.32 -15.89
N SER A 10 2.77 10.82 -16.32
CA SER A 10 2.37 12.22 -16.20
C SER A 10 0.87 12.33 -15.91
N SER A 11 0.48 13.46 -15.31
CA SER A 11 -0.91 13.80 -15.06
C SER A 11 -1.18 15.25 -15.44
N MET A 12 -2.43 15.56 -15.83
CA MET A 12 -2.88 16.91 -16.10
C MET A 12 -3.39 17.53 -14.80
N VAL A 13 -2.69 18.56 -14.32
CA VAL A 13 -2.98 19.23 -13.05
C VAL A 13 -3.40 20.68 -13.28
N ARG A 14 -3.98 21.29 -12.24
CA ARG A 14 -4.19 22.74 -12.18
C ARG A 14 -3.42 23.28 -10.98
N THR A 15 -2.76 24.42 -11.15
CA THR A 15 -2.08 25.11 -10.05
C THR A 15 -3.07 25.71 -9.06
N GLU A 16 -4.30 25.99 -9.50
CA GLU A 16 -5.41 26.52 -8.70
C GLU A 16 -6.77 26.26 -9.39
N PRO A 17 -7.90 26.31 -8.66
CA PRO A 17 -9.22 26.16 -9.26
C PRO A 17 -9.46 27.15 -10.41
N GLY A 18 -9.76 26.62 -11.61
CA GLY A 18 -10.02 27.41 -12.82
C GLY A 18 -8.81 27.68 -13.72
N ALA A 19 -7.58 27.49 -13.25
CA ALA A 19 -6.37 27.66 -14.08
C ALA A 19 -6.28 26.61 -15.22
N PRO A 20 -5.64 26.91 -16.37
CA PRO A 20 -5.45 25.94 -17.45
C PRO A 20 -4.76 24.66 -16.98
N LEU A 21 -5.07 23.53 -17.64
CA LEU A 21 -4.41 22.27 -17.35
C LEU A 21 -2.94 22.34 -17.81
N THR A 22 -2.02 21.95 -16.93
CA THR A 22 -0.60 21.77 -17.24
C THR A 22 -0.18 20.33 -16.98
N SER A 23 0.83 19.86 -17.71
CA SER A 23 1.40 18.52 -17.44
C SER A 23 2.31 18.60 -16.22
N ALA A 24 2.12 17.69 -15.27
CA ALA A 24 3.02 17.46 -14.15
C ALA A 24 3.40 15.97 -14.07
N SER A 25 4.39 15.65 -13.24
CA SER A 25 4.64 14.26 -12.86
C SER A 25 3.37 13.67 -12.26
N GLY A 26 3.01 12.44 -12.66
CA GLY A 26 1.88 11.73 -12.05
C GLY A 26 2.12 11.48 -10.56
N ASN A 27 1.05 11.22 -9.80
CA ASN A 27 1.17 10.70 -8.45
C ASN A 27 1.72 9.27 -8.55
N ARG A 28 2.99 9.09 -8.20
CA ARG A 28 3.66 7.78 -8.22
C ARG A 28 3.50 7.01 -6.91
N ASN A 29 2.93 7.61 -5.88
CA ASN A 29 2.78 6.98 -4.57
C ASN A 29 1.36 6.46 -4.30
N GLY A 30 0.37 6.90 -5.08
CA GLY A 30 -1.02 6.49 -4.90
C GLY A 30 -1.72 7.18 -3.72
N TYR A 31 -2.92 6.72 -3.42
CA TYR A 31 -3.78 7.21 -2.33
C TYR A 31 -4.80 6.13 -1.95
N VAL A 32 -5.35 6.22 -0.75
CA VAL A 32 -6.49 5.40 -0.30
C VAL A 32 -7.71 6.31 -0.19
N MET A 33 -8.75 6.00 -0.95
CA MET A 33 -10.01 6.74 -0.92
C MET A 33 -11.01 6.01 -0.02
N GLU A 34 -11.61 6.75 0.90
CA GLU A 34 -12.72 6.29 1.73
C GLU A 34 -14.01 6.80 1.13
N ILE A 35 -14.98 5.91 0.97
CA ILE A 35 -16.33 6.20 0.48
C ILE A 35 -17.32 5.86 1.60
N THR A 36 -18.29 6.75 1.82
CA THR A 36 -19.38 6.52 2.77
C THR A 36 -20.71 6.72 2.07
N GLU A 37 -21.52 5.68 1.99
CA GLU A 37 -22.84 5.73 1.39
C GLU A 37 -23.77 6.65 2.19
N ARG A 38 -24.71 7.27 1.47
CA ARG A 38 -25.71 8.14 2.12
C ARG A 38 -26.54 7.31 3.10
N LEU A 39 -26.57 7.74 4.36
CA LEU A 39 -27.33 7.10 5.44
C LEU A 39 -26.88 5.66 5.73
N ASP A 40 -25.61 5.34 5.43
CA ASP A 40 -25.03 4.01 5.64
C ASP A 40 -25.82 2.88 4.93
N ASP A 41 -26.43 3.22 3.79
CA ASP A 41 -27.20 2.32 2.95
C ASP A 41 -26.40 1.93 1.70
N ALA A 42 -25.93 0.67 1.65
CA ALA A 42 -25.18 0.13 0.52
C ALA A 42 -25.96 0.13 -0.82
N ALA A 43 -27.30 0.30 -0.79
CA ALA A 43 -28.11 0.47 -1.99
C ALA A 43 -28.23 1.94 -2.45
N ALA A 44 -27.72 2.90 -1.67
CA ALA A 44 -27.80 4.31 -1.99
C ALA A 44 -26.98 4.67 -3.24
N THR A 45 -27.53 5.55 -4.07
CA THR A 45 -26.88 6.03 -5.31
C THR A 45 -26.09 7.32 -5.11
N ARG A 46 -25.89 7.74 -3.87
CA ARG A 46 -25.10 8.92 -3.49
C ARG A 46 -24.21 8.57 -2.32
N PHE A 47 -23.00 9.09 -2.33
CA PHE A 47 -22.00 8.88 -1.29
C PHE A 47 -21.20 10.15 -1.05
N ARG A 48 -20.51 10.19 0.09
CA ARG A 48 -19.41 11.11 0.35
C ARG A 48 -18.10 10.37 0.11
N TRP A 49 -17.05 11.12 -0.21
CA TRP A 49 -15.72 10.56 -0.37
C TRP A 49 -14.69 11.48 0.27
N VAL A 50 -13.62 10.88 0.78
CA VAL A 50 -12.43 11.59 1.26
C VAL A 50 -11.18 10.83 0.81
N LEU A 51 -10.09 11.54 0.56
CA LEU A 51 -8.78 10.91 0.48
C LEU A 51 -8.32 10.63 1.90
N PHE A 52 -8.44 9.37 2.33
CA PHE A 52 -8.06 8.94 3.65
C PHE A 52 -6.54 9.00 3.81
N LEU A 53 -5.81 8.47 2.83
CA LEU A 53 -4.36 8.59 2.73
C LEU A 53 -3.97 9.21 1.39
N VAL A 54 -3.05 10.16 1.39
CA VAL A 54 -2.26 10.55 0.23
C VAL A 54 -0.84 10.09 0.53
N CYS A 55 -0.45 8.98 -0.11
CA CYS A 55 0.74 8.21 0.20
C CYS A 55 2.01 8.91 -0.34
N GLY A 56 3.17 8.54 0.20
CA GLY A 56 4.47 9.05 -0.19
C GLY A 56 5.38 9.33 1.01
N ASP A 57 6.42 10.12 0.77
CA ASP A 57 7.33 10.62 1.80
C ASP A 57 6.57 11.53 2.80
N PRO A 58 6.57 11.23 4.11
CA PRO A 58 5.94 12.09 5.12
C PRO A 58 6.51 13.51 5.17
N GLU A 59 7.71 13.78 4.66
CA GLU A 59 8.25 15.14 4.55
C GLU A 59 7.68 15.92 3.35
N ALA A 60 7.13 15.23 2.34
CA ALA A 60 6.58 15.87 1.15
C ALA A 60 5.26 16.61 1.46
N PRO A 61 5.09 17.88 1.06
CA PRO A 61 3.95 18.71 1.50
C PRO A 61 2.57 18.18 1.10
N GLU A 62 2.49 17.39 0.03
CA GLU A 62 1.26 16.81 -0.50
C GLU A 62 0.75 15.59 0.27
N THR A 63 1.59 14.93 1.08
CA THR A 63 1.18 13.70 1.78
C THR A 63 0.24 13.99 2.94
N TYR A 64 -0.70 13.06 3.17
CA TYR A 64 -1.77 13.21 4.15
C TYR A 64 -2.12 11.83 4.73
N PHE A 65 -2.26 11.75 6.05
CA PHE A 65 -2.45 10.47 6.75
C PHE A 65 -3.66 10.54 7.67
N GLY A 66 -4.86 10.79 7.12
CA GLY A 66 -6.10 10.85 7.88
C GLY A 66 -6.16 11.95 8.96
N GLY A 67 -5.21 12.90 8.95
CA GLY A 67 -5.02 13.92 9.98
C GLY A 67 -4.00 13.58 11.07
N TYR A 68 -3.38 12.40 11.04
CA TYR A 68 -2.34 11.99 11.98
C TYR A 68 -1.02 12.75 11.73
N PRO A 69 -0.21 13.05 12.77
CA PRO A 69 1.09 13.67 12.61
C PRO A 69 2.03 12.88 11.68
N LYS A 70 2.55 13.55 10.65
CA LYS A 70 3.34 12.91 9.58
C LYS A 70 4.69 12.38 10.08
N ASP A 71 5.25 12.97 11.13
CA ASP A 71 6.48 12.54 11.78
C ASP A 71 6.33 11.25 12.62
N GLN A 72 5.10 10.73 12.73
CA GLN A 72 4.77 9.55 13.54
C GLN A 72 4.19 8.39 12.72
N VAL A 73 4.24 8.47 11.38
CA VAL A 73 3.76 7.40 10.51
C VAL A 73 4.90 6.70 9.79
N SER A 74 4.66 5.45 9.39
CA SER A 74 5.53 4.79 8.42
C SER A 74 5.27 5.36 7.02
N PRO A 75 6.32 5.67 6.23
CA PRO A 75 6.16 5.99 4.82
C PRO A 75 5.51 4.82 4.08
N ILE A 76 4.52 5.10 3.24
CA ILE A 76 3.81 4.11 2.44
C ILE A 76 3.66 4.64 1.02
N SER A 77 3.76 3.76 0.03
CA SER A 77 3.65 4.07 -1.39
C SER A 77 2.98 2.89 -2.11
N CYS A 78 2.30 3.18 -3.21
CA CYS A 78 1.61 2.24 -4.08
C CYS A 78 0.73 1.23 -3.30
N PRO A 79 -0.25 1.71 -2.52
CA PRO A 79 -1.22 0.82 -1.87
C PRO A 79 -2.04 0.07 -2.94
N ASP A 80 -2.20 -1.23 -2.77
CA ASP A 80 -2.96 -2.10 -3.66
C ASP A 80 -4.13 -2.78 -2.92
N ASN A 81 -3.89 -3.90 -2.25
CA ASN A 81 -4.97 -4.66 -1.63
C ASN A 81 -5.29 -4.16 -0.22
N VAL A 82 -6.55 -4.38 0.20
CA VAL A 82 -7.01 -4.03 1.53
C VAL A 82 -7.80 -5.13 2.22
N ALA A 83 -7.69 -5.18 3.55
CA ALA A 83 -8.51 -6.03 4.41
C ALA A 83 -8.79 -5.34 5.76
N PHE A 84 -9.95 -5.62 6.36
CA PHE A 84 -10.24 -5.16 7.73
C PHE A 84 -10.00 -6.28 8.73
N ASP A 85 -9.46 -5.94 9.90
CA ASP A 85 -9.43 -6.85 11.05
C ASP A 85 -10.67 -6.73 11.94
N LYS A 86 -10.76 -7.61 12.95
CA LYS A 86 -11.87 -7.65 13.93
C LYS A 86 -11.97 -6.39 14.80
N MET A 87 -10.92 -5.56 14.85
CA MET A 87 -10.87 -4.31 15.61
C MET A 87 -11.22 -3.09 14.75
N GLY A 88 -11.45 -3.29 13.45
CA GLY A 88 -11.74 -2.22 12.50
C GLY A 88 -10.51 -1.53 11.95
N ASN A 89 -9.29 -2.05 12.16
CA ASN A 89 -8.13 -1.48 11.47
C ASN A 89 -8.13 -1.91 10.00
N LEU A 90 -7.72 -1.01 9.13
CA LEU A 90 -7.46 -1.27 7.73
C LEU A 90 -6.03 -1.77 7.56
N TRP A 91 -5.88 -2.91 6.90
CA TRP A 91 -4.61 -3.50 6.50
C TRP A 91 -4.43 -3.23 5.01
N ILE A 92 -3.25 -2.74 4.63
CA ILE A 92 -2.95 -2.27 3.27
C ILE A 92 -1.68 -2.97 2.81
N SER A 93 -1.76 -3.70 1.70
CA SER A 93 -0.59 -4.24 1.01
C SER A 93 -0.10 -3.26 -0.05
N THR A 94 1.20 -3.26 -0.33
CA THR A 94 1.81 -2.44 -1.38
C THR A 94 2.40 -3.30 -2.49
N ASP A 95 2.40 -2.73 -3.70
CA ASP A 95 3.03 -3.24 -4.91
C ASP A 95 3.70 -2.07 -5.66
N GLY A 96 5.02 -2.10 -5.79
CA GLY A 96 5.77 -1.13 -6.59
C GLY A 96 6.19 0.11 -5.80
N ASN A 97 6.43 -0.02 -4.50
CA ASN A 97 6.87 1.06 -3.62
C ASN A 97 7.96 1.97 -4.23
N GLN A 98 7.70 3.28 -4.27
CA GLN A 98 8.58 4.30 -4.88
C GLN A 98 9.47 5.04 -3.89
N LEU A 99 9.51 4.63 -2.62
CA LEU A 99 10.26 5.29 -1.54
C LEU A 99 11.60 4.62 -1.22
N GLY A 100 12.00 3.64 -2.03
CA GLY A 100 13.29 2.95 -1.90
C GLY A 100 13.33 1.85 -0.85
N SER A 101 12.18 1.48 -0.27
CA SER A 101 12.00 0.27 0.53
C SER A 101 11.34 -0.83 -0.29
N ASN A 102 11.47 -2.09 0.16
CA ASN A 102 10.66 -3.18 -0.38
C ASN A 102 9.18 -2.93 -0.07
N ASP A 103 8.32 -3.63 -0.80
CA ASP A 103 6.90 -3.67 -0.48
C ASP A 103 6.62 -4.27 0.90
N GLY A 104 5.44 -3.97 1.42
CA GLY A 104 5.08 -4.31 2.79
C GLY A 104 3.58 -4.31 3.06
N LEU A 105 3.25 -4.92 4.19
CA LEU A 105 1.91 -4.86 4.74
C LEU A 105 1.90 -3.81 5.86
N PHE A 106 0.93 -2.92 5.79
CA PHE A 106 0.73 -1.82 6.71
C PHE A 106 -0.61 -1.99 7.44
N VAL A 107 -0.70 -1.43 8.64
CA VAL A 107 -1.95 -1.35 9.40
C VAL A 107 -2.21 0.11 9.77
N VAL A 108 -3.46 0.53 9.62
CA VAL A 108 -3.91 1.88 9.94
C VAL A 108 -5.30 1.85 10.58
N PRO A 109 -5.48 2.43 11.77
CA PRO A 109 -6.80 2.63 12.33
C PRO A 109 -7.59 3.63 11.48
N VAL A 110 -8.87 3.33 11.24
CA VAL A 110 -9.77 4.21 10.46
C VAL A 110 -10.63 5.10 11.36
N GLU A 111 -10.62 4.92 12.68
CA GLU A 111 -11.43 5.73 13.60
C GLU A 111 -10.69 6.02 14.91
N GLY A 112 -11.24 6.93 15.70
CA GLY A 112 -10.68 7.29 17.01
C GLY A 112 -9.45 8.20 16.94
N SER A 113 -8.72 8.30 18.05
CA SER A 113 -7.54 9.17 18.18
C SER A 113 -6.37 8.73 17.30
N GLU A 114 -6.33 7.44 16.95
CA GLU A 114 -5.27 6.85 16.12
C GLU A 114 -5.65 6.82 14.63
N ARG A 115 -6.75 7.45 14.21
CA ARG A 115 -7.15 7.50 12.80
C ARG A 115 -5.99 8.03 11.95
N GLY A 116 -5.57 7.22 10.98
CA GLY A 116 -4.48 7.57 10.06
C GLY A 116 -3.07 7.28 10.58
N HIS A 117 -2.90 6.65 11.75
CA HIS A 117 -1.61 6.19 12.26
C HIS A 117 -1.13 4.96 11.46
N VAL A 118 -0.55 5.21 10.29
CA VAL A 118 0.00 4.17 9.41
C VAL A 118 1.26 3.58 10.02
N ARG A 119 1.27 2.26 10.21
CA ARG A 119 2.42 1.52 10.75
C ARG A 119 2.74 0.33 9.85
N GLN A 120 4.00 0.19 9.46
CA GLN A 120 4.44 -0.99 8.75
C GLN A 120 4.44 -2.20 9.69
N PHE A 121 3.76 -3.27 9.30
CA PHE A 121 3.68 -4.51 10.06
C PHE A 121 4.75 -5.51 9.60
N LEU A 122 4.94 -5.66 8.29
CA LEU A 122 6.01 -6.47 7.70
C LEU A 122 6.49 -5.90 6.38
N THR A 123 7.61 -6.42 5.91
CA THR A 123 8.16 -6.21 4.57
C THR A 123 8.38 -7.57 3.89
N VAL A 124 8.36 -7.59 2.57
CA VAL A 124 8.63 -8.79 1.77
C VAL A 124 10.01 -8.76 1.12
N PRO A 125 10.48 -9.89 0.57
CA PRO A 125 11.78 -9.96 -0.09
C PRO A 125 11.91 -8.96 -1.25
N VAL A 126 13.15 -8.67 -1.61
CA VAL A 126 13.47 -7.80 -2.76
C VAL A 126 12.76 -8.27 -4.03
N GLY A 127 12.22 -7.30 -4.79
CA GLY A 127 11.50 -7.55 -6.04
C GLY A 127 10.19 -8.32 -5.89
N ALA A 128 9.73 -8.56 -4.65
CA ALA A 128 8.40 -9.08 -4.38
C ALA A 128 7.44 -7.93 -4.07
N GLU A 129 6.16 -8.15 -4.33
CA GLU A 129 5.08 -7.35 -3.75
C GLU A 129 4.41 -8.08 -2.58
N THR A 130 3.63 -7.32 -1.81
CA THR A 130 2.70 -7.88 -0.84
C THR A 130 1.30 -7.94 -1.41
N CYS A 131 0.65 -9.11 -1.32
CA CYS A 131 -0.67 -9.31 -1.90
C CYS A 131 -1.60 -10.09 -0.95
N GLY A 132 -2.90 -9.82 -1.06
CA GLY A 132 -3.97 -10.63 -0.47
C GLY A 132 -3.88 -10.84 1.04
N PRO A 133 -3.90 -9.77 1.86
CA PRO A 133 -3.90 -9.93 3.31
C PRO A 133 -5.19 -10.59 3.81
N LEU A 134 -5.04 -11.55 4.72
CA LEU A 134 -6.13 -12.16 5.49
C LEU A 134 -5.78 -12.16 6.97
N ILE A 135 -6.58 -11.47 7.78
CA ILE A 135 -6.40 -11.39 9.22
C ILE A 135 -7.43 -12.32 9.87
N LYS A 136 -6.96 -13.35 10.57
CA LYS A 136 -7.83 -14.34 11.22
C LYS A 136 -7.31 -14.74 12.59
N GLY A 137 -8.08 -14.41 13.63
CA GLY A 137 -7.65 -14.63 15.01
C GLY A 137 -6.46 -13.74 15.32
N ASP A 138 -5.35 -14.36 15.70
CA ASP A 138 -4.07 -13.69 16.00
C ASP A 138 -3.00 -14.05 14.94
N SER A 139 -3.45 -14.46 13.76
CA SER A 139 -2.61 -14.78 12.60
C SER A 139 -2.91 -13.87 11.41
N VAL A 140 -1.85 -13.47 10.74
CA VAL A 140 -1.89 -12.65 9.52
C VAL A 140 -1.33 -13.49 8.38
N PHE A 141 -2.14 -13.72 7.35
CA PHE A 141 -1.72 -14.39 6.14
C PHE A 141 -1.49 -13.36 5.04
N THR A 142 -0.42 -13.52 4.27
CA THR A 142 -0.08 -12.63 3.15
C THR A 142 0.57 -13.46 2.05
N ALA A 143 0.25 -13.17 0.80
CA ALA A 143 0.97 -13.69 -0.36
C ALA A 143 2.19 -12.82 -0.65
N VAL A 144 3.34 -13.47 -0.79
CA VAL A 144 4.56 -12.86 -1.35
C VAL A 144 4.57 -13.20 -2.83
N GLN A 145 4.23 -12.23 -3.68
CA GLN A 145 4.16 -12.44 -5.13
C GLN A 145 5.53 -12.17 -5.77
N HIS A 146 5.84 -12.93 -6.83
CA HIS A 146 7.01 -12.80 -7.73
C HIS A 146 8.33 -12.32 -7.08
N PRO A 147 8.85 -12.98 -6.03
CA PRO A 147 10.07 -12.52 -5.38
C PRO A 147 11.27 -12.49 -6.34
N GLY A 148 11.96 -11.36 -6.38
CA GLY A 148 13.09 -11.13 -7.27
C GLY A 148 12.71 -10.69 -8.68
N GLU A 149 11.47 -10.25 -8.93
CA GLU A 149 11.11 -9.57 -10.17
C GLU A 149 11.77 -8.20 -10.22
N ILE A 150 12.95 -8.16 -10.83
CA ILE A 150 13.69 -6.93 -11.11
C ILE A 150 14.28 -6.99 -12.52
N ASP A 151 14.56 -5.83 -13.09
CA ASP A 151 15.20 -5.72 -14.41
C ASP A 151 16.50 -6.53 -14.47
N GLY A 152 16.59 -7.41 -15.47
CA GLY A 152 17.77 -8.25 -15.72
C GLY A 152 17.83 -9.56 -14.92
N ALA A 153 16.88 -9.81 -14.02
CA ALA A 153 16.75 -11.12 -13.39
C ALA A 153 16.31 -12.19 -14.41
N THR A 154 16.91 -13.37 -14.34
CA THR A 154 16.54 -14.53 -15.16
C THR A 154 16.47 -15.79 -14.31
N PHE A 155 15.96 -16.88 -14.87
CA PHE A 155 15.97 -18.17 -14.17
C PHE A 155 17.39 -18.63 -13.82
N ASP A 156 18.34 -18.46 -14.73
CA ASP A 156 19.74 -18.88 -14.54
C ASP A 156 20.53 -17.93 -13.64
N ASN A 157 20.10 -16.67 -13.52
CA ASN A 157 20.68 -15.66 -12.65
C ASN A 157 19.58 -14.92 -11.87
N PRO A 158 19.00 -15.58 -10.85
CA PRO A 158 17.86 -15.03 -10.12
C PRO A 158 18.30 -13.95 -9.15
N ALA A 159 17.49 -12.90 -9.02
CA ALA A 159 17.72 -11.83 -8.05
C ALA A 159 17.28 -12.18 -6.62
N SER A 160 16.47 -13.23 -6.47
CA SER A 160 16.02 -13.76 -5.18
C SER A 160 15.98 -15.27 -5.22
N THR A 161 16.26 -15.91 -4.10
CA THR A 161 16.03 -17.35 -3.89
C THR A 161 14.96 -17.61 -2.85
N TRP A 162 14.25 -16.57 -2.39
CA TRP A 162 13.22 -16.72 -1.36
C TRP A 162 12.14 -17.74 -1.79
N PRO A 163 11.68 -18.64 -0.90
CA PRO A 163 11.92 -18.72 0.55
C PRO A 163 13.16 -19.54 0.96
N HIS A 164 14.15 -19.64 0.06
CA HIS A 164 15.44 -20.31 0.25
C HIS A 164 15.34 -21.84 0.34
N THR A 165 14.28 -22.42 -0.21
CA THR A 165 14.12 -23.87 -0.35
C THR A 165 14.77 -24.42 -1.62
N ASP A 166 14.97 -23.56 -2.62
CA ASP A 166 15.40 -23.90 -3.97
C ASP A 166 16.37 -22.82 -4.49
N PRO A 167 17.17 -23.10 -5.54
CA PRO A 167 18.06 -22.10 -6.14
C PRO A 167 17.32 -21.06 -7.00
N PHE A 168 15.99 -21.04 -7.01
CA PHE A 168 15.13 -20.11 -7.75
C PHE A 168 13.99 -19.61 -6.84
N PRO A 169 13.43 -18.42 -7.11
CA PRO A 169 12.40 -17.84 -6.26
C PRO A 169 11.06 -18.57 -6.39
N ARG A 170 10.28 -18.60 -5.31
CA ARG A 170 8.93 -19.21 -5.29
C ARG A 170 7.92 -18.31 -4.58
N PRO A 171 6.93 -17.76 -5.30
CA PRO A 171 5.79 -17.10 -4.67
C PRO A 171 5.14 -18.03 -3.64
N SER A 172 4.83 -17.51 -2.46
CA SER A 172 4.31 -18.32 -1.35
C SER A 172 3.38 -17.50 -0.46
N VAL A 173 2.48 -18.19 0.24
CA VAL A 173 1.69 -17.61 1.33
C VAL A 173 2.44 -17.78 2.64
N ILE A 174 2.64 -16.69 3.37
CA ILE A 174 3.20 -16.69 4.71
C ILE A 174 2.11 -16.56 5.76
N CYS A 175 2.37 -17.08 6.96
CA CYS A 175 1.56 -16.87 8.15
C CYS A 175 2.43 -16.25 9.23
N THR A 176 2.12 -15.02 9.60
CA THR A 176 2.76 -14.30 10.71
C THR A 176 1.87 -14.41 11.94
N TYR A 177 2.44 -14.84 13.05
CA TYR A 177 1.73 -15.05 14.31
C TYR A 177 2.62 -14.71 15.50
N ARG A 178 2.00 -14.39 16.62
CA ARG A 178 2.69 -14.19 17.89
C ARG A 178 3.08 -15.53 18.51
N ILE A 179 4.30 -15.61 19.04
CA ILE A 179 4.82 -16.84 19.68
C ILE A 179 4.12 -17.10 21.02
N ASP A 180 3.63 -16.05 21.68
CA ASP A 180 2.96 -16.12 22.99
C ASP A 180 1.45 -16.39 22.95
N GLY A 181 0.87 -16.52 21.75
CA GLY A 181 -0.59 -16.58 21.55
C GLY A 181 -1.28 -15.28 21.93
#